data_AF-A0A7S2R1C7-F1
#
_entry.id   AF-A0A7S2R1C7-F1
#
_cell.length_a   1.000
_cell.length_b   1.000
_cell.length_c   1.000
_cell.angle_alpha   90.00
_cell.angle_beta   90.00
_cell.angle_gamma   90.00
#
_symmetry.space_group_name_H-M   'P 1'
#
loop_
_entity.id
_entity.type
_entity.pdbx_description
1 polymer ?
#
loop_
_entity_poly.entity_id
_entity_poly.type
_entity_poly.pdbx_seq_one_letter_code
_entity_poly.pdbx_strand_id
1 'polypeptide(L)'
;SVSFYPQIITNYQLKSVDGLSIDSQVMAVLNNLCYTIYNVEFFWDRGIREEYKAQHGDNAEITIQSNDVAFSLHALLMSLILVSQIAYYQGLSISSLSTVTISLVTGVSTLCIIYVLGIMLQRPG
;
A
#
# COMPACT_ATOMS: atom_id res chain seq x y z
N SER A 1 0.93 13.05 0.71
CA SER A 1 1.51 13.13 2.08
C SER A 1 0.95 14.29 2.91
N VAL A 2 1.03 15.55 2.47
CA VAL A 2 0.49 16.66 3.28
C VAL A 2 -1.04 16.65 3.40
N SER A 3 -1.73 16.09 2.40
CA SER A 3 -3.20 15.95 2.40
C SER A 3 -3.76 15.01 3.48
N PHE A 4 -2.94 14.16 4.11
CA PHE A 4 -3.40 13.26 5.16
C PHE A 4 -3.65 13.99 6.49
N TYR A 5 -2.86 15.04 6.78
CA TYR A 5 -2.89 15.71 8.07
C TYR A 5 -4.24 16.37 8.38
N PRO A 6 -4.88 17.12 7.45
CA PRO A 6 -6.21 17.67 7.70
C PRO A 6 -7.23 16.59 8.07
N GLN A 7 -7.24 15.46 7.37
CA GLN A 7 -8.18 14.37 7.66
C GLN A 7 -7.92 13.76 9.05
N ILE A 8 -6.65 13.47 9.38
CA ILE A 8 -6.26 12.90 10.68
C ILE A 8 -6.66 13.84 11.82
N ILE A 9 -6.39 15.14 11.66
CA ILE A 9 -6.70 16.16 12.67
C ILE A 9 -8.22 16.31 12.82
N THR A 10 -8.96 16.43 11.72
CA THR A 10 -10.42 16.57 11.74
C THR A 10 -11.09 15.37 12.41
N ASN A 11 -10.70 14.15 12.05
CA ASN A 11 -11.21 12.94 12.70
C ASN A 11 -10.93 12.94 14.21
N TYR A 12 -9.75 13.41 14.61
CA TYR A 12 -9.38 13.50 16.02
C TYR A 12 -10.17 14.59 16.77
N GLN A 13 -10.46 15.72 16.12
CA GLN A 13 -11.21 16.84 16.69
C GLN A 13 -12.70 16.50 16.82
N LEU A 14 -13.29 15.90 15.79
CA LEU A 14 -14.71 15.52 15.77
C LEU A 14 -15.01 14.23 16.54
N LYS A 15 -13.97 13.45 16.89
CA LYS A 15 -14.10 12.11 17.47
C LYS A 15 -15.01 11.20 16.63
N SER A 16 -14.99 11.41 15.32
CA SER A 16 -15.78 10.68 14.35
C SER A 16 -14.99 10.58 13.04
N VAL A 17 -15.33 9.58 12.23
CA VAL A 17 -14.85 9.43 10.84
C VAL A 17 -15.96 9.69 9.82
N ASP A 18 -17.05 10.35 10.25
CA ASP A 18 -18.14 10.74 9.36
C ASP A 18 -17.63 11.63 8.22
N GLY A 19 -18.01 11.29 6.99
CA GLY A 19 -17.55 11.96 5.77
C GLY A 19 -16.26 11.38 5.18
N LEU A 20 -15.55 10.49 5.88
CA LEU A 20 -14.44 9.72 5.30
C LEU A 20 -14.99 8.51 4.53
N SER A 21 -14.65 8.39 3.25
CA SER A 21 -14.94 7.17 2.48
C SER A 21 -14.03 6.03 2.96
N ILE A 22 -14.61 5.09 3.72
CA ILE A 22 -13.88 3.92 4.23
C ILE A 22 -13.35 3.05 3.09
N ASP A 23 -14.12 2.88 2.02
CA ASP A 23 -13.70 2.17 0.81
C ASP A 23 -12.43 2.78 0.20
N SER A 24 -12.42 4.10 0.01
CA SER A 24 -11.26 4.81 -0.55
C SER A 24 -10.06 4.69 0.38
N GLN A 25 -10.27 4.71 1.70
CA GLN A 25 -9.20 4.56 2.67
C GLN A 25 -8.58 3.16 2.66
N VAL A 26 -9.38 2.11 2.54
CA VAL A 26 -8.88 0.72 2.42
C VAL A 26 -8.10 0.55 1.11
N MET A 27 -8.61 1.07 0.00
CA MET A 27 -7.89 1.05 -1.28
C MET A 27 -6.57 1.84 -1.21
N ALA A 28 -6.54 2.97 -0.48
CA ALA A 28 -5.32 3.74 -0.28
C ALA A 28 -4.25 2.96 0.49
N VAL A 29 -4.64 2.16 1.49
CA VAL A 29 -3.70 1.28 2.22
C VAL A 29 -3.13 0.23 1.30
N LEU A 30 -3.97 -0.47 0.53
CA LEU A 30 -3.52 -1.47 -0.43
C LEU A 30 -2.53 -0.86 -1.44
N ASN A 31 -2.89 0.29 -2.02
CA ASN A 31 -2.02 1.01 -2.95
C ASN A 31 -0.68 1.38 -2.33
N ASN A 32 -0.69 2.02 -1.15
CA ASN A 32 0.54 2.48 -0.50
C ASN A 32 1.40 1.31 -0.01
N LEU A 33 0.80 0.18 0.35
CA LEU A 33 1.52 -1.04 0.70
C LEU A 33 2.24 -1.61 -0.53
N CYS A 34 1.52 -1.86 -1.63
CA CYS A 34 2.10 -2.36 -2.87
C CYS A 34 3.20 -1.44 -3.40
N TYR A 35 2.96 -0.13 -3.39
CA TYR A 35 3.93 0.85 -3.86
C TYR A 35 5.18 0.92 -2.97
N THR A 36 5.00 0.79 -1.64
CA THR A 36 6.13 0.72 -0.70
C THR A 36 6.97 -0.53 -0.95
N ILE A 37 6.34 -1.70 -1.09
CA ILE A 37 7.04 -2.96 -1.38
C ILE A 37 7.86 -2.82 -2.67
N TYR A 38 7.22 -2.35 -3.75
CA TYR A 38 7.89 -2.12 -5.04
C TYR A 38 9.11 -1.21 -4.92
N ASN A 39 8.96 -0.04 -4.29
CA ASN A 39 10.05 0.91 -4.14
C ASN A 39 11.18 0.36 -3.25
N VAL A 40 10.85 -0.34 -2.15
CA VAL A 40 11.84 -0.91 -1.23
C VAL A 40 12.62 -2.04 -1.89
N GLU A 41 11.92 -2.99 -2.51
CA GLU A 41 12.55 -4.13 -3.20
C GLU A 41 13.44 -3.65 -4.33
N PHE A 42 12.92 -2.80 -5.23
CA PHE A 42 13.71 -2.28 -6.34
C PHE A 42 14.84 -1.35 -5.89
N PHE A 43 14.73 -0.70 -4.73
CA PHE A 43 15.79 0.15 -4.19
C PHE A 43 16.95 -0.65 -3.57
N TRP A 44 16.67 -1.70 -2.82
CA TRP A 44 17.69 -2.47 -2.10
C TRP A 44 18.18 -3.70 -2.86
N ASP A 45 17.33 -4.38 -3.63
CA ASP A 45 17.68 -5.61 -4.32
C ASP A 45 18.47 -5.30 -5.60
N ARG A 46 19.74 -5.69 -5.60
CA ARG A 46 20.63 -5.51 -6.75
C ARG A 46 20.29 -6.46 -7.90
N GLY A 47 19.79 -7.65 -7.61
CA GLY A 47 19.38 -8.63 -8.61
C GLY A 47 18.21 -8.12 -9.44
N ILE A 48 17.21 -7.51 -8.80
CA ILE A 48 16.07 -6.87 -9.49
C ILE A 48 16.55 -5.75 -10.43
N ARG A 49 17.51 -4.94 -9.98
CA ARG A 49 18.08 -3.86 -10.80
C ARG A 49 18.90 -4.38 -11.98
N GLU A 50 19.66 -5.45 -11.77
CA GLU A 50 20.44 -6.12 -12.81
C GLU A 50 19.52 -6.78 -13.85
N GLU A 51 18.49 -7.49 -13.41
CA GLU A 51 17.47 -8.08 -14.29
C GLU A 51 16.71 -7.01 -15.07
N TYR A 52 16.34 -5.90 -14.42
CA TYR A 52 15.70 -4.77 -15.08
C TYR A 52 16.58 -4.19 -16.19
N LYS A 53 17.88 -4.00 -15.93
CA LYS A 53 18.86 -3.54 -16.92
C LYS A 53 19.11 -4.56 -18.02
N ALA A 54 19.13 -5.86 -17.71
CA ALA A 54 19.24 -6.90 -18.73
C ALA A 54 18.06 -6.87 -19.71
N GLN A 55 16.85 -6.53 -19.22
CA GLN A 55 15.65 -6.42 -20.04
C GLN A 55 15.53 -5.09 -20.80
N HIS A 56 16.02 -3.99 -20.23
CA HIS A 56 15.81 -2.62 -20.76
C HIS A 56 17.09 -1.93 -21.28
N GLY A 57 18.23 -2.62 -21.23
CA GLY A 57 19.55 -2.13 -21.63
C GLY A 57 20.42 -1.67 -20.44
N ASP A 58 21.75 -1.84 -20.54
CA ASP A 58 22.70 -1.53 -19.47
C ASP A 58 22.68 -0.06 -19.00
N ASN A 59 22.27 0.84 -19.90
CA ASN A 59 22.11 2.27 -19.66
C ASN A 59 20.71 2.65 -19.14
N ALA A 60 19.83 1.68 -18.88
CA ALA A 60 18.50 1.96 -18.32
C ALA A 60 18.65 2.66 -16.96
N GLU A 61 18.05 3.84 -16.86
CA GLU A 61 18.07 4.63 -15.64
C GLU A 61 17.19 3.96 -14.58
N ILE A 62 17.76 3.74 -13.40
CA ILE A 62 17.01 3.30 -12.22
C ILE A 62 16.31 4.54 -11.67
N THR A 63 15.06 4.76 -12.08
CA THR A 63 14.28 5.95 -11.72
C THR A 63 13.96 6.00 -10.22
N ILE A 64 13.97 4.86 -9.53
CA ILE A 64 13.59 4.77 -8.11
C ILE A 64 14.73 5.28 -7.23
N GLN A 65 14.44 6.36 -6.53
CA GLN A 65 15.34 7.05 -5.64
C GLN A 65 14.91 6.88 -4.17
N SER A 66 15.81 7.25 -3.26
CA SER A 66 15.56 7.15 -1.81
C SER A 66 14.36 7.99 -1.33
N ASN A 67 14.06 9.10 -2.02
CA ASN A 67 12.88 9.93 -1.73
C ASN A 67 11.56 9.21 -2.06
N ASP A 68 11.54 8.34 -3.07
CA ASP A 68 10.33 7.58 -3.44
C ASP A 68 10.00 6.55 -2.37
N VAL A 69 11.03 5.90 -1.83
CA VAL A 69 10.94 4.99 -0.68
C VAL A 69 10.42 5.74 0.55
N ALA A 70 11.03 6.89 0.88
CA ALA A 70 10.61 7.68 2.05
C ALA A 70 9.17 8.20 1.91
N PHE A 71 8.79 8.67 0.72
CA PHE A 71 7.45 9.15 0.44
C PHE A 71 6.40 8.04 0.53
N SER A 72 6.68 6.88 -0.05
CA SER A 72 5.76 5.73 -0.02
C SER A 72 5.58 5.16 1.39
N LEU A 73 6.66 5.01 2.16
CA LEU A 73 6.60 4.62 3.57
C LEU A 73 5.79 5.62 4.41
N HIS A 74 6.00 6.92 4.21
CA HIS A 74 5.25 7.94 4.91
C HIS A 74 3.75 7.88 4.56
N ALA A 75 3.42 7.71 3.28
CA ALA A 75 2.03 7.57 2.84
C ALA A 75 1.37 6.32 3.43
N LEU A 76 2.09 5.19 3.48
CA LEU A 76 1.60 3.97 4.13
C LEU A 76 1.33 4.18 5.62
N LEU A 77 2.27 4.81 6.34
CA LEU A 77 2.10 5.13 7.76
C LEU A 77 0.86 6.01 8.00
N MET A 78 0.68 7.07 7.21
CA MET A 78 -0.49 7.95 7.32
C MET A 78 -1.79 7.21 7.01
N SER A 79 -1.78 6.33 6.01
CA SER A 79 -2.94 5.49 5.69
C SER A 79 -3.31 4.54 6.83
N LEU A 80 -2.31 3.97 7.51
CA LEU A 80 -2.54 3.10 8.67
C LEU A 80 -3.09 3.86 9.87
N ILE A 81 -2.63 5.11 10.10
CA ILE A 81 -3.19 5.98 11.16
C ILE A 81 -4.68 6.24 10.89
N LEU A 82 -5.06 6.55 9.66
CA LEU A 82 -6.47 6.77 9.29
C LEU A 82 -7.32 5.51 9.44
N VAL A 83 -6.83 4.34 9.04
CA VAL A 83 -7.53 3.06 9.31
C VAL A 83 -7.68 2.81 10.81
N SER A 84 -6.65 3.13 11.60
CA SER A 84 -6.72 3.02 13.06
C SER A 84 -7.81 3.94 13.64
N GLN A 85 -7.98 5.15 13.09
CA GLN A 85 -9.09 6.04 13.46
C GLN A 85 -10.46 5.46 13.06
N ILE A 86 -10.58 4.84 11.87
CA ILE A 86 -11.82 4.16 11.45
C ILE A 86 -12.19 3.06 12.44
N ALA A 87 -11.23 2.23 12.85
CA ALA A 87 -11.47 1.17 13.83
C ALA A 87 -11.85 1.74 15.20
N TYR A 88 -11.10 2.76 15.68
CA TYR A 88 -11.31 3.36 17.00
C TYR A 88 -12.66 4.07 17.12
N TYR A 89 -13.08 4.81 16.09
CA TYR A 89 -14.36 5.52 16.05
C TYR A 89 -15.51 4.67 15.48
N GLN A 90 -15.34 3.35 15.40
CA GLN A 90 -16.37 2.40 14.94
C GLN A 90 -16.95 2.73 13.55
N GLY A 91 -16.12 3.26 12.64
CA GLY A 91 -16.55 3.70 11.32
C GLY A 91 -17.24 2.61 10.49
N LEU A 92 -16.83 1.34 10.65
CA LEU A 92 -17.45 0.21 9.97
C LEU A 92 -18.90 -0.07 10.43
N SER A 93 -19.27 0.37 11.62
CA SER A 93 -20.66 0.32 12.11
C SER A 93 -21.52 1.41 11.49
N ILE A 94 -20.90 2.50 11.02
CA ILE A 94 -21.56 3.63 10.36
C ILE A 94 -21.70 3.36 8.86
N SER A 95 -20.63 2.86 8.22
CA SER A 95 -20.61 2.53 6.80
C SER A 95 -19.85 1.23 6.57
N SER A 96 -20.55 0.22 6.05
CA SER A 96 -19.94 -1.05 5.65
C SER A 96 -19.12 -0.89 4.38
N LEU A 97 -18.08 -1.72 4.24
CA LEU A 97 -17.30 -1.81 3.00
C LEU A 97 -18.17 -2.24 1.83
N SER A 98 -17.93 -1.64 0.66
CA SER A 98 -18.54 -2.07 -0.60
C SER A 98 -18.04 -3.45 -1.01
N THR A 99 -18.93 -4.25 -1.59
CA THR A 99 -18.59 -5.55 -2.20
C THR A 99 -17.48 -5.42 -3.23
N VAL A 100 -17.41 -4.28 -3.95
CA VAL A 100 -16.35 -4.01 -4.93
C VAL A 100 -14.99 -3.92 -4.24
N THR A 101 -14.90 -3.13 -3.15
CA THR A 101 -13.68 -3.00 -2.35
C THR A 101 -13.23 -4.35 -1.80
N ILE A 102 -14.15 -5.11 -1.22
CA ILE A 102 -13.87 -6.44 -0.68
C ILE A 102 -13.37 -7.38 -1.78
N SER A 103 -14.02 -7.39 -2.95
CA SER A 103 -13.62 -8.20 -4.09
C SER A 103 -12.22 -7.85 -4.59
N LEU A 104 -11.90 -6.56 -4.70
CA LEU A 104 -10.56 -6.11 -5.12
C LEU A 104 -9.48 -6.48 -4.11
N VAL A 105 -9.72 -6.23 -2.82
CA VAL A 105 -8.74 -6.56 -1.77
C VAL A 105 -8.50 -8.05 -1.68
N THR A 106 -9.56 -8.86 -1.71
CA THR A 106 -9.44 -10.33 -1.66
C THR A 106 -8.81 -10.90 -2.93
N GLY A 107 -9.17 -10.38 -4.10
CA GLY A 107 -8.57 -10.76 -5.38
C GLY A 107 -7.06 -10.49 -5.42
N VAL A 108 -6.64 -9.27 -5.10
CA VAL A 108 -5.21 -8.89 -5.06
C VAL A 108 -4.45 -9.73 -4.03
N SER A 109 -4.99 -9.89 -2.82
CA SER A 109 -4.36 -10.70 -1.76
C SER A 109 -4.19 -12.16 -2.18
N THR A 110 -5.20 -12.73 -2.83
CA THR A 110 -5.16 -14.12 -3.31
C THR A 110 -4.11 -14.31 -4.39
N LEU A 111 -4.02 -13.37 -5.36
CA LEU A 111 -3.00 -13.40 -6.40
C LEU A 111 -1.59 -13.30 -5.82
N CYS A 112 -1.37 -12.42 -4.84
CA CYS A 112 -0.08 -12.31 -4.15
C CYS A 112 0.29 -13.63 -3.44
N ILE A 113 -0.64 -14.26 -2.73
CA ILE A 113 -0.41 -15.54 -2.06
C ILE A 113 -0.06 -16.63 -3.08
N ILE A 114 -0.81 -16.74 -4.18
CA ILE A 114 -0.56 -17.72 -5.25
C ILE A 114 0.84 -17.52 -5.84
N TYR A 115 1.23 -16.28 -6.13
CA TYR A 115 2.55 -15.96 -6.66
C TYR A 115 3.67 -16.36 -5.71
N VAL A 116 3.56 -16.00 -4.42
CA VAL A 116 4.56 -16.36 -3.40
C VAL A 116 4.65 -17.88 -3.22
N LEU A 117 3.52 -18.59 -3.17
CA LEU A 117 3.51 -20.05 -3.10
C LEU A 117 4.16 -20.68 -4.33
N GLY A 118 3.91 -20.14 -5.52
CA GLY A 118 4.57 -20.57 -6.76
C GLY A 118 6.09 -20.47 -6.68
N ILE A 119 6.62 -19.35 -6.16
CA ILE A 119 8.06 -19.17 -5.93
C ILE A 119 8.59 -20.18 -4.91
N MET A 120 7.88 -20.38 -3.79
CA MET A 120 8.32 -21.30 -2.74
C MET A 120 8.37 -22.76 -3.21
N LEU A 121 7.44 -23.17 -4.07
CA LEU A 121 7.42 -24.52 -4.65
C LEU A 121 8.52 -24.74 -5.71
N GLN A 122 9.02 -23.67 -6.33
CA GLN A 122 10.08 -23.73 -7.35
C GLN A 122 11.50 -23.77 -6.75
N ARG A 123 11.69 -23.47 -5.46
CA ARG A 123 12.99 -23.64 -4.80
C ARG A 123 13.16 -25.09 -4.37
N PRO A 124 13.96 -25.93 -5.06
CA PRO A 124 14.31 -27.23 -4.53
C PRO A 124 15.17 -27.01 -3.28
N GLY A 125 14.83 -27.71 -2.20
CA GLY A 125 15.61 -27.72 -0.95
C GLY A 125 16.95 -28.42 -1.11
#